data_AF-A0A353UAV9-F1
#
_entry.id   AF-A0A353UAV9-F1
#
_cell.length_a   1.000
_cell.length_b   1.000
_cell.length_c   1.000
_cell.angle_alpha   90.00
_cell.angle_beta   90.00
_cell.angle_gamma   90.00
#
_symmetry.space_group_name_H-M   'P 1'
#
loop_
_entity.id
_entity.type
_entity.pdbx_description
1 polymer ?
#
loop_
_entity_poly.entity_id
_entity_poly.type
_entity_poly.pdbx_seq_one_letter_code
_entity_poly.pdbx_strand_id
1 'polypeptide(L)'
;MVVHDILVEIESFRRLIYRVEKRHDNWKISSMISINESDNLRPVIPGQVLKVDPKRLSKYRMSYQFLSYVWEEAGGQISHDLLGIDRPKEVEKIYQDAEKWLKK
;
A
#
# COMPACT_ATOMS: atom_id res chain seq x y z
N MET A 1 -15.96 -1.93 -0.97
CA MET A 1 -16.70 -0.68 -0.69
C MET A 1 -17.60 -0.34 -1.86
N VAL A 2 -18.40 0.73 -1.80
CA VAL A 2 -19.22 1.19 -2.95
C VAL A 2 -18.55 2.42 -3.56
N VAL A 3 -18.34 2.41 -4.88
CA VAL A 3 -17.84 3.54 -5.67
C VAL A 3 -18.77 3.72 -6.88
N HIS A 4 -19.29 4.93 -7.08
CA HIS A 4 -20.28 5.22 -8.12
C HIS A 4 -21.45 4.20 -8.16
N ASP A 5 -22.01 3.88 -7.00
CA ASP A 5 -23.09 2.87 -6.80
C ASP A 5 -22.72 1.42 -7.18
N ILE A 6 -21.45 1.14 -7.49
CA ILE A 6 -20.95 -0.20 -7.78
C ILE A 6 -20.22 -0.77 -6.56
N LEU A 7 -20.59 -1.98 -6.13
CA LEU A 7 -19.84 -2.71 -5.12
C LEU A 7 -18.51 -3.18 -5.71
N VAL A 8 -17.41 -2.70 -5.15
CA VAL A 8 -16.04 -2.96 -5.60
C VAL A 8 -15.19 -3.62 -4.52
N GLU A 9 -14.22 -4.39 -4.98
CA GLU A 9 -13.14 -4.96 -4.18
C GLU A 9 -11.81 -4.38 -4.63
N ILE A 10 -10.98 -4.01 -3.65
CA ILE A 10 -9.59 -3.62 -3.87
C ILE A 10 -8.67 -4.74 -3.38
N GLU A 11 -7.73 -5.11 -4.23
CA GLU A 11 -6.62 -5.98 -3.88
C GLU A 11 -5.34 -5.12 -3.83
N SER A 12 -4.49 -5.31 -2.83
CA SER A 12 -3.24 -4.56 -2.69
C SER A 12 -2.08 -5.50 -2.41
N PHE A 13 -1.02 -5.35 -3.19
CA PHE A 13 0.23 -6.08 -3.02
C PHE A 13 1.21 -5.22 -2.25
N ARG A 14 1.78 -5.81 -1.19
CA ARG A 14 2.70 -5.12 -0.28
C ARG A 14 3.79 -6.06 0.17
N ARG A 15 5.00 -5.53 0.29
CA ARG A 15 6.09 -6.18 1.03
C ARG A 15 6.15 -5.65 2.45
N LEU A 16 6.25 -6.56 3.41
CA LEU A 16 6.39 -6.22 4.81
C LEU A 16 7.78 -6.62 5.30
N ILE A 17 8.47 -5.70 5.94
CA ILE A 17 9.76 -5.95 6.59
C ILE A 17 9.52 -5.91 8.10
N TYR A 18 9.64 -7.06 8.73
CA TYR A 18 9.57 -7.19 10.18
C TYR A 18 10.97 -7.29 10.77
N ARG A 19 11.21 -6.54 11.85
CA ARG A 19 12.32 -6.80 12.77
C ARG A 19 11.74 -7.45 14.00
N VAL A 20 12.38 -8.54 14.44
CA VAL A 20 11.91 -9.34 15.57
C VAL A 20 13.04 -9.56 16.55
N GLU A 21 12.78 -9.36 17.84
CA GLU A 21 13.78 -9.54 18.89
C GLU A 21 13.21 -10.36 20.05
N LYS A 22 14.09 -11.06 20.76
CA LYS A 22 13.71 -11.88 21.91
C LYS A 22 13.75 -11.02 23.18
N ARG A 23 12.60 -10.90 23.88
CA ARG A 23 12.41 -10.15 25.14
C ARG A 23 11.86 -11.10 26.20
N HIS A 24 12.56 -11.27 27.33
CA HIS A 24 12.14 -12.18 28.42
C HIS A 24 11.65 -13.54 27.89
N ASP A 25 12.51 -14.20 27.10
CA ASP A 25 12.25 -15.47 26.41
C ASP A 25 11.19 -15.52 25.31
N ASN A 26 10.56 -14.39 24.97
CA ASN A 26 9.54 -14.32 23.95
C ASN A 26 10.00 -13.52 22.72
N TRP A 27 9.85 -14.08 21.52
CA TRP A 27 10.01 -13.31 20.28
C TRP A 27 8.87 -12.30 20.14
N LYS A 28 9.23 -11.05 19.85
CA LYS A 28 8.29 -9.94 19.63
C LYS A 28 8.69 -9.17 18.38
N ILE A 29 7.72 -8.57 17.71
CA ILE A 29 7.96 -7.60 16.63
C ILE A 29 8.45 -6.31 17.29
N SER A 30 9.67 -5.89 16.96
CA SER A 30 10.24 -4.61 17.42
C SER A 30 9.91 -3.47 16.47
N SER A 31 9.79 -3.76 15.17
CA SER A 31 9.29 -2.82 14.17
C SER A 31 8.71 -3.55 12.96
N MET A 32 7.78 -2.92 12.26
CA MET A 32 7.24 -3.37 10.98
C MET A 32 7.16 -2.19 10.03
N ILE A 33 7.62 -2.38 8.79
CA ILE A 33 7.50 -1.42 7.70
C ILE A 33 6.74 -2.07 6.55
N SER A 34 5.82 -1.33 5.94
CA SER A 34 5.09 -1.74 4.75
C SER A 34 5.58 -0.95 3.54
N ILE A 35 5.84 -1.65 2.44
CA ILE A 35 6.16 -1.09 1.13
C ILE A 35 5.02 -1.49 0.19
N ASN A 36 4.26 -0.51 -0.30
CA ASN A 36 3.22 -0.78 -1.28
C ASN A 36 3.81 -1.00 -2.67
N GLU A 37 3.28 -2.00 -3.39
CA GLU A 37 3.78 -2.37 -4.71
C GLU A 37 2.81 -1.99 -5.80
N SER A 38 1.58 -2.47 -5.70
CA SER A 38 0.52 -2.25 -6.66
C SER A 38 -0.83 -2.51 -6.01
N ASP A 39 -1.88 -2.03 -6.66
CA ASP A 39 -3.25 -2.33 -6.32
C ASP A 39 -4.09 -2.57 -7.57
N ASN A 40 -5.20 -3.31 -7.40
CA ASN A 40 -6.19 -3.58 -8.44
C ASN A 40 -7.58 -3.28 -7.88
N LEU A 41 -8.47 -2.74 -8.71
CA LEU A 41 -9.85 -2.46 -8.34
C LEU A 41 -10.79 -3.13 -9.34
N ARG A 42 -11.76 -3.89 -8.83
CA ARG A 42 -12.73 -4.60 -9.66
C ARG A 42 -14.15 -4.53 -9.08
N PRO A 43 -15.18 -4.49 -9.93
CA PRO A 43 -16.55 -4.79 -9.49
C PRO A 43 -16.62 -6.20 -8.88
N VAL A 44 -17.39 -6.34 -7.81
CA VAL A 44 -17.63 -7.64 -7.16
C VAL A 44 -18.61 -8.48 -7.98
N ILE A 45 -19.64 -7.84 -8.55
CA ILE A 45 -20.67 -8.52 -9.33
C ILE A 45 -20.22 -8.60 -10.79
N PRO A 46 -20.11 -9.83 -11.38
CA PRO A 46 -19.78 -9.98 -12.78
C PRO A 46 -20.73 -9.24 -13.72
N GLY A 47 -20.20 -8.64 -14.78
CA GLY A 47 -20.98 -7.87 -15.76
C GLY A 47 -21.23 -6.41 -15.35
N GLN A 48 -20.99 -6.02 -14.10
CA GLN A 48 -20.93 -4.61 -13.74
C GLN A 48 -19.64 -3.98 -14.28
N VAL A 49 -19.72 -2.69 -14.63
CA VAL A 49 -18.60 -1.93 -15.16
C VAL A 49 -18.39 -0.71 -14.28
N LEU A 50 -17.25 -0.67 -13.58
CA LEU A 50 -16.80 0.52 -12.89
C LEU A 50 -16.18 1.47 -13.93
N LYS A 51 -16.82 2.62 -14.17
CA LYS A 51 -16.26 3.67 -15.03
C LYS A 51 -15.41 4.61 -14.19
N VAL A 52 -14.11 4.63 -14.48
CA VAL A 52 -13.14 5.54 -13.86
C VAL A 52 -12.48 6.38 -14.95
N ASP A 53 -12.33 7.69 -14.70
CA ASP A 53 -11.60 8.59 -15.61
C ASP A 53 -10.08 8.30 -15.54
N PRO A 54 -9.45 7.87 -16.65
CA PRO A 54 -8.00 7.62 -16.67
C PRO A 54 -7.17 8.87 -16.33
N LYS A 55 -7.66 10.07 -16.64
CA LYS A 55 -6.95 11.33 -16.32
C LYS A 55 -6.95 11.62 -14.83
N ARG A 56 -7.91 11.09 -14.09
CA ARG A 56 -7.92 11.17 -12.63
C ARG A 56 -6.94 10.16 -12.04
N LEU A 57 -6.95 8.93 -12.55
CA LEU A 57 -6.04 7.87 -12.09
C LEU A 57 -4.55 8.22 -12.31
N SER A 58 -4.23 8.95 -13.37
CA SER A 58 -2.84 9.37 -13.65
C SER A 58 -2.27 10.36 -12.64
N LYS A 59 -3.09 10.93 -11.74
CA LYS A 59 -2.63 11.84 -10.68
C LYS A 59 -2.12 11.09 -9.45
N TYR A 60 -2.53 9.83 -9.28
CA TYR A 60 -2.11 9.02 -8.14
C TYR A 60 -0.78 8.32 -8.41
N ARG A 61 -0.04 8.04 -7.34
CA ARG A 61 1.18 7.26 -7.39
C ARG A 61 0.84 5.81 -7.76
N MET A 62 1.63 5.21 -8.63
CA MET A 62 1.39 3.86 -9.16
C MET A 62 1.26 2.80 -8.06
N SER A 63 2.05 2.90 -6.99
CA SER A 63 2.02 1.98 -5.84
C SER A 63 0.77 2.11 -4.96
N TYR A 64 -0.03 3.16 -5.17
CA TYR A 64 -1.21 3.52 -4.40
C TYR A 64 -2.39 3.93 -5.30
N GLN A 65 -2.40 3.57 -6.59
CA GLN A 65 -3.24 4.23 -7.58
C GLN A 65 -4.74 4.08 -7.26
N PHE A 66 -5.21 2.84 -7.17
CA PHE A 66 -6.61 2.58 -6.87
C PHE A 66 -6.93 2.74 -5.39
N LEU A 67 -5.97 2.52 -4.49
CA LEU A 67 -6.19 2.76 -3.07
C LEU A 67 -6.44 4.25 -2.80
N SER A 68 -5.67 5.13 -3.43
CA SER A 68 -5.86 6.59 -3.35
C SER A 68 -7.21 7.00 -3.95
N TYR A 69 -7.53 6.47 -5.13
CA TYR A 69 -8.78 6.75 -5.81
C TYR A 69 -10.00 6.43 -4.93
N VAL A 70 -10.06 5.21 -4.41
CA VAL A 70 -11.16 4.75 -3.56
C VAL A 70 -11.24 5.54 -2.24
N TRP A 71 -10.08 5.89 -1.68
CA TRP A 71 -10.03 6.67 -0.45
C TRP A 71 -10.58 8.09 -0.64
N GLU A 72 -10.23 8.73 -1.76
CA GLU A 72 -10.80 10.04 -2.13
C GLU A 72 -12.31 9.95 -2.45
N GLU A 73 -12.77 8.87 -3.11
CA GLU A 73 -14.21 8.63 -3.33
C GLU A 73 -15.00 8.51 -2.02
N ALA A 74 -14.35 8.03 -0.96
CA ALA A 74 -14.91 8.00 0.39
C ALA A 74 -14.80 9.34 1.15
N GLY A 75 -14.30 10.41 0.51
CA GLY A 75 -14.09 11.73 1.12
C GLY A 75 -12.81 11.86 1.94
N GLY A 76 -11.91 10.89 1.84
CA GLY A 76 -10.62 10.89 2.54
C GLY A 76 -9.51 11.61 1.76
N GLN A 77 -8.37 11.77 2.42
CA GLN A 77 -7.11 12.21 1.81
C GLN A 77 -6.03 11.17 2.11
N ILE A 78 -5.21 10.84 1.11
CA ILE A 78 -4.08 9.92 1.30
C ILE A 78 -2.80 10.73 1.52
N SER A 79 -1.96 10.27 2.46
CA SER A 79 -0.64 10.86 2.62
C SER A 79 0.22 10.54 1.40
N HIS A 80 0.90 11.55 0.87
CA HIS A 80 1.87 11.36 -0.20
C HIS A 80 3.20 10.80 0.28
N ASP A 81 3.44 10.73 1.60
CA ASP A 81 4.70 10.29 2.21
C ASP A 81 4.77 8.77 2.41
N LEU A 82 3.73 8.03 2.02
CA LEU A 82 3.68 6.59 2.19
C LEU A 82 4.72 5.88 1.30
N LEU A 83 5.36 4.84 1.85
CA LEU A 83 6.43 4.13 1.18
C LEU A 83 5.88 3.19 0.10
N GLY A 84 6.36 3.35 -1.13
CA GLY A 84 5.98 2.50 -2.25
C GLY A 84 7.19 2.17 -3.11
N ILE A 85 7.06 1.14 -3.96
CA ILE A 85 8.14 0.70 -4.87
C ILE A 85 8.56 1.78 -5.88
N ASP A 86 7.70 2.76 -6.11
CA ASP A 86 7.95 3.96 -6.92
C ASP A 86 8.93 4.94 -6.26
N ARG A 87 9.39 4.68 -5.03
CA ARG A 87 10.42 5.43 -4.30
C ARG A 87 11.65 4.56 -4.02
N PRO A 88 12.42 4.18 -5.05
CA PRO A 88 13.48 3.17 -4.92
C PRO A 88 14.58 3.56 -3.92
N LYS A 89 14.96 4.84 -3.84
CA LYS A 89 16.00 5.32 -2.89
C LYS A 89 15.56 5.19 -1.43
N GLU A 90 14.29 5.47 -1.13
CA GLU A 90 13.75 5.32 0.22
C GLU A 90 13.63 3.85 0.59
N VAL A 91 13.17 3.01 -0.35
CA VAL A 91 13.11 1.56 -0.18
C VAL A 91 14.49 0.97 0.10
N GLU A 92 15.51 1.34 -0.69
CA GLU A 92 16.89 0.90 -0.48
C GLU A 92 17.40 1.27 0.91
N LYS A 93 17.15 2.51 1.36
CA LYS A 93 17.51 2.95 2.71
C LYS A 93 16.87 2.09 3.80
N ILE A 94 15.60 1.73 3.66
CA ILE A 94 14.92 0.84 4.62
C ILE A 94 15.61 -0.52 4.71
N TYR A 95 15.98 -1.11 3.56
CA TYR A 95 16.71 -2.37 3.54
C TYR A 95 18.08 -2.25 4.21
N GLN A 96 18.85 -1.21 3.87
CA GLN A 96 20.15 -0.95 4.50
C GLN A 96 20.03 -0.76 6.02
N ASP A 97 19.01 -0.05 6.48
CA ASP A 97 18.78 0.14 7.92
C ASP A 97 18.37 -1.17 8.62
N ALA A 98 17.64 -2.05 7.94
CA ALA A 98 17.31 -3.38 8.46
C ALA A 98 18.55 -4.29 8.54
N GLU A 99 19.41 -4.27 7.52
CA GLU A 99 20.68 -5.00 7.54
C GLU A 99 21.64 -4.50 8.62
N LYS A 100 21.75 -3.18 8.79
CA LYS A 100 22.54 -2.58 9.88
C LYS A 100 22.01 -3.01 11.24
N TRP A 101 20.70 -3.11 11.41
CA TRP A 101 20.10 -3.56 12.66
C TRP A 101 20.47 -5.01 13.00
N LEU A 102 20.59 -5.91 12.02
CA LEU A 102 21.03 -7.29 12.23
C LEU A 102 22.49 -7.42 12.71
N LYS A 103 23.30 -6.38 12.48
CA LYS A 103 24.73 -6.34 12.85
C LYS A 103 24.99 -5.64 14.18
N LYS A 104 23.95 -5.16 14.86
CA LYS A 104 24.03 -4.59 16.20
C LYS A 104 23.97 -5.68 17.24
#